data_AF-A0A1Q7VKU0-F1
#
_entry.id   AF-A0A1Q7VKU0-F1
#
_cell.length_a   1.000
_cell.length_b   1.000
_cell.length_c   1.000
_cell.angle_alpha   90.00
_cell.angle_beta   90.00
_cell.angle_gamma   90.00
#
_symmetry.space_group_name_H-M   'P 1'
#
loop_
_entity.id
_entity.type
_entity.pdbx_description
1 polymer ?
#
loop_
_entity_poly.entity_id
_entity_poly.type
_entity_poly.pdbx_seq_one_letter_code
_entity_poly.pdbx_strand_id
1 'polypeptide(L)'
;MRARATSRSATSSLTSILLRSTPDDVRFILIDPKKIELSYYESIPHLLTPVVSSPKEASTVLANVVSEMERRYERLSAVRARNLNEANRAFRSRGEPTLPHLLVVIDELADLMMIAPQDVEDAVIRLAQKSRAVGIHLVLATQRPSVDVITGMIKANVPSRIAFAVSSQTDSRVILDTSGAESLLGQGDMLFKPLGTSRLQRLQGAYVSEEEIALIVEQCRAQREQELDESLLEAPESAPDEHDTRAGRLIDMLERRGIISGYEGSKPRRVLVDEAELPRVIAN
;
A
#
# COMPACT_ATOMS: atom_id res chain seq x y z
N MET A 1 24.31 15.04 -4.21
CA MET A 1 23.70 15.20 -5.55
C MET A 1 22.95 13.95 -6.03
N ARG A 2 23.46 12.71 -5.82
CA ARG A 2 22.75 11.46 -6.22
C ARG A 2 21.46 11.18 -5.44
N ALA A 3 21.44 11.47 -4.13
CA ALA A 3 20.29 11.28 -3.25
C ALA A 3 19.00 12.03 -3.65
N ARG A 4 19.13 13.20 -4.31
CA ARG A 4 17.97 14.01 -4.74
C ARG A 4 17.26 13.47 -5.99
N ALA A 5 17.83 12.50 -6.71
CA ALA A 5 17.25 12.03 -7.97
C ALA A 5 15.99 11.17 -7.77
N THR A 6 16.00 10.31 -6.74
CA THR A 6 14.85 9.44 -6.41
C THR A 6 13.64 10.27 -6.01
N SER A 7 13.80 11.18 -5.07
CA SER A 7 12.71 12.03 -4.59
C SER A 7 12.18 12.96 -5.69
N ARG A 8 13.06 13.57 -6.50
CA ARG A 8 12.66 14.34 -7.69
C ARG A 8 11.88 13.53 -8.72
N SER A 9 12.13 12.23 -8.83
CA SER A 9 11.34 11.35 -9.70
C SER A 9 9.92 11.17 -9.17
N ALA A 10 9.75 11.00 -7.86
CA ALA A 10 8.43 10.93 -7.23
C ALA A 10 7.65 12.23 -7.46
N THR A 11 8.30 13.38 -7.24
CA THR A 11 7.77 14.72 -7.55
C THR A 11 7.35 14.85 -9.02
N SER A 12 8.20 14.46 -9.97
CA SER A 12 7.87 14.54 -11.40
C SER A 12 6.67 13.65 -11.78
N SER A 13 6.54 12.49 -11.13
CA SER A 13 5.43 11.56 -11.33
C SER A 13 4.13 12.13 -10.77
N LEU A 14 4.17 12.67 -9.54
CA LEU A 14 3.05 13.37 -8.90
C LEU A 14 2.57 14.55 -9.74
N THR A 15 3.49 15.42 -10.16
CA THR A 15 3.21 16.54 -11.07
C THR A 15 2.53 16.07 -12.36
N SER A 16 3.03 14.99 -12.97
CA SER A 16 2.43 14.43 -14.19
C SER A 16 0.97 14.02 -13.98
N ILE A 17 0.64 13.47 -12.81
CA ILE A 17 -0.73 13.07 -12.46
C ILE A 17 -1.59 14.30 -12.18
N LEU A 18 -1.12 15.24 -11.36
CA LEU A 18 -1.84 16.47 -11.00
C LEU A 18 -2.22 17.32 -12.23
N LEU A 19 -1.38 17.32 -13.26
CA LEU A 19 -1.67 18.00 -14.53
C LEU A 19 -2.79 17.36 -15.37
N ARG A 20 -3.22 16.14 -15.05
CA ARG A 20 -4.17 15.35 -15.86
C ARG A 20 -5.35 14.78 -15.07
N SER A 21 -5.43 15.04 -13.77
CA SER A 21 -6.39 14.37 -12.89
C SER A 21 -6.91 15.30 -11.80
N THR A 22 -8.22 15.24 -11.57
CA THR A 22 -8.89 15.95 -10.48
C THR A 22 -8.87 15.09 -9.19
N PRO A 23 -9.19 15.68 -8.02
CA PRO A 23 -9.37 14.94 -6.77
C PRO A 23 -10.46 13.85 -6.81
N ASP A 24 -11.37 13.89 -7.79
CA ASP A 24 -12.40 12.87 -8.00
C ASP A 24 -11.88 11.70 -8.85
N ASP A 25 -10.82 11.92 -9.64
CA ASP A 25 -10.14 10.89 -10.41
C ASP A 25 -9.10 10.15 -9.57
N VAL A 26 -8.30 10.91 -8.81
CA VAL A 26 -7.16 10.38 -8.04
C VAL A 26 -7.04 11.08 -6.68
N ARG A 27 -6.84 10.27 -5.64
CA ARG A 27 -6.52 10.71 -4.29
C ARG A 27 -5.13 10.21 -3.89
N PHE A 28 -4.47 10.94 -2.97
CA PHE A 28 -3.10 10.70 -2.55
C PHE A 28 -2.97 10.48 -1.04
N ILE A 29 -2.04 9.59 -0.69
CA ILE A 29 -1.44 9.48 0.64
C ILE A 29 0.06 9.61 0.45
N LEU A 30 0.67 10.60 1.10
CA LEU A 30 2.09 10.90 0.96
C LEU A 30 2.79 10.67 2.31
N ILE A 31 3.85 9.86 2.30
CA ILE A 31 4.65 9.52 3.46
C ILE A 31 6.08 10.03 3.24
N ASP A 32 6.45 11.07 3.97
CA ASP A 32 7.76 11.73 3.92
C ASP A 32 8.32 11.92 5.34
N PRO A 33 9.04 10.92 5.88
CA PRO A 33 9.63 11.00 7.21
C PRO A 33 10.64 12.14 7.37
N LYS A 34 11.20 12.65 6.27
CA LYS A 34 12.22 13.70 6.29
C LYS A 34 11.62 15.10 6.15
N LYS A 35 10.38 15.22 5.66
CA LYS A 35 9.68 16.49 5.39
C LYS A 35 10.46 17.41 4.44
N ILE A 36 11.03 16.83 3.38
CA ILE A 36 11.87 17.58 2.45
C ILE A 36 11.23 17.67 1.08
N GLU A 37 10.63 16.59 0.59
CA GLU A 37 10.37 16.42 -0.84
C GLU A 37 8.88 16.37 -1.15
N LEU A 38 8.04 15.84 -0.24
CA LEU A 38 6.59 15.75 -0.45
C LEU A 38 5.80 16.85 0.27
N SER A 39 6.41 17.56 1.23
CA SER A 39 5.75 18.65 1.97
C SER A 39 5.32 19.83 1.09
N TYR A 40 5.86 19.98 -0.11
CA TYR A 40 5.38 20.97 -1.08
C TYR A 40 3.90 20.76 -1.47
N TYR A 41 3.41 19.52 -1.35
CA TYR A 41 2.06 19.13 -1.74
C TYR A 41 1.03 19.19 -0.61
N GLU A 42 1.39 19.63 0.60
CA GLU A 42 0.54 19.59 1.81
C GLU A 42 -0.89 20.14 1.63
N SER A 43 -1.04 21.12 0.74
CA SER A 43 -2.30 21.87 0.59
C SER A 43 -3.17 21.45 -0.59
N ILE A 44 -2.81 20.40 -1.34
CA ILE A 44 -3.62 19.97 -2.49
C ILE A 44 -4.89 19.21 -2.02
N PRO A 45 -6.04 19.40 -2.70
CA PRO A 45 -7.28 18.70 -2.37
C PRO A 45 -7.28 17.20 -2.71
N HIS A 46 -6.24 16.72 -3.40
CA HIS A 46 -6.04 15.30 -3.68
C HIS A 46 -5.63 14.50 -2.44
N LEU A 47 -5.03 15.13 -1.42
CA LEU A 47 -4.60 14.45 -0.21
C LEU A 47 -5.79 13.93 0.61
N LEU A 48 -5.65 12.71 1.14
CA LEU A 48 -6.57 12.13 2.12
C LEU A 48 -6.07 12.28 3.56
N THR A 49 -4.76 12.48 3.74
CA THR A 49 -4.15 12.73 5.05
C THR A 49 -3.19 13.92 4.90
N PRO A 50 -2.82 14.60 6.00
CA PRO A 50 -1.61 15.42 6.01
C PRO A 50 -0.41 14.59 5.54
N VAL A 51 0.67 15.24 5.11
CA VAL A 51 1.89 14.50 4.74
C VAL A 51 2.44 13.79 5.97
N VAL A 52 2.40 12.46 5.93
CA VAL A 52 2.73 11.61 7.08
C VAL A 52 4.24 11.62 7.27
N SER A 53 4.68 12.01 8.46
CA SER A 53 6.10 12.16 8.78
C SER A 53 6.58 11.24 9.89
N SER A 54 5.67 10.73 10.71
CA SER A 54 6.01 9.75 11.74
C SER A 54 6.02 8.35 11.13
N PRO A 55 7.10 7.57 11.30
CA PRO A 55 7.12 6.19 10.82
C PRO A 55 6.07 5.28 11.46
N LYS A 56 5.70 5.54 12.72
CA LYS A 56 4.62 4.79 13.39
C LYS A 56 3.25 5.09 12.77
N GLU A 57 2.99 6.37 12.53
CA GLU A 57 1.76 6.82 11.86
C GLU A 57 1.69 6.30 10.43
N ALA A 58 2.82 6.26 9.71
CA ALA A 58 2.92 5.67 8.39
C ALA A 58 2.52 4.18 8.38
N SER A 59 2.95 3.39 9.37
CA SER A 59 2.52 2.00 9.51
C SER A 59 1.02 1.89 9.74
N THR A 60 0.45 2.74 10.60
CA THR A 60 -1.01 2.82 10.83
C THR A 60 -1.76 3.14 9.54
N VAL A 61 -1.31 4.16 8.81
CA VAL A 61 -1.90 4.56 7.52
C VAL A 61 -1.84 3.42 6.52
N LEU A 62 -0.72 2.72 6.40
CA LEU A 62 -0.61 1.56 5.50
C LEU A 62 -1.58 0.44 5.88
N ALA A 63 -1.77 0.16 7.17
CA ALA A 63 -2.76 -0.80 7.65
C ALA A 63 -4.19 -0.35 7.28
N ASN A 64 -4.51 0.94 7.42
CA ASN A 64 -5.81 1.48 7.04
C ASN A 64 -6.04 1.47 5.52
N VAL A 65 -4.99 1.64 4.72
CA VAL A 65 -5.06 1.45 3.26
C VAL A 65 -5.36 -0.01 2.90
N VAL A 66 -4.83 -0.98 3.65
CA VAL A 66 -5.22 -2.40 3.50
C VAL A 66 -6.70 -2.59 3.82
N SER A 67 -7.21 -2.00 4.91
CA SER A 67 -8.64 -2.06 5.24
C SER A 67 -9.52 -1.42 4.15
N GLU A 68 -9.10 -0.28 3.60
CA GLU A 68 -9.78 0.37 2.47
C GLU A 68 -9.74 -0.50 1.20
N MET A 69 -8.63 -1.19 0.94
CA MET A 69 -8.55 -2.18 -0.16
C MET A 69 -9.64 -3.24 -0.03
N GLU A 70 -9.82 -3.81 1.16
CA GLU A 70 -10.86 -4.83 1.41
C GLU A 70 -12.28 -4.24 1.29
N ARG A 71 -12.54 -3.04 1.84
CA ARG A 71 -13.83 -2.33 1.64
C ARG A 71 -14.14 -2.10 0.16
N ARG A 72 -13.15 -1.72 -0.64
CA ARG A 72 -13.34 -1.55 -2.09
C ARG A 72 -13.69 -2.87 -2.76
N TYR A 73 -13.12 -4.00 -2.33
CA TYR A 73 -13.50 -5.32 -2.85
C TYR A 73 -14.96 -5.64 -2.56
N GLU A 74 -15.47 -5.36 -1.37
CA GLU A 74 -16.88 -5.52 -1.03
C GLU A 74 -17.78 -4.67 -1.95
N ARG A 75 -17.41 -3.40 -2.18
CA ARG A 75 -18.12 -2.50 -3.08
C ARG A 75 -18.11 -2.98 -4.53
N LEU A 76 -16.98 -3.48 -5.03
CA LEU A 76 -16.86 -4.09 -6.37
C LEU A 76 -17.76 -5.32 -6.49
N SER A 77 -17.77 -6.18 -5.47
CA SER A 77 -18.59 -7.39 -5.42
C SER A 77 -20.08 -7.09 -5.45
N ALA A 78 -20.53 -6.07 -4.71
CA ALA A 78 -21.94 -5.64 -4.67
C ALA A 78 -22.50 -5.23 -6.04
N VAL A 79 -21.64 -4.75 -6.96
CA VAL A 79 -21.99 -4.42 -8.34
C VAL A 79 -21.50 -5.44 -9.36
N ARG A 80 -20.95 -6.58 -8.91
CA ARG A 80 -20.38 -7.67 -9.73
C ARG A 80 -19.31 -7.19 -10.72
N ALA A 81 -18.55 -6.16 -10.34
CA ALA A 81 -17.45 -5.62 -11.14
C ALA A 81 -16.14 -6.36 -10.86
N ARG A 82 -15.31 -6.54 -11.88
CA ARG A 82 -13.98 -7.18 -11.75
C ARG A 82 -12.86 -6.18 -11.43
N ASN A 83 -13.11 -4.90 -11.66
CA ASN A 83 -12.15 -3.83 -11.44
C ASN A 83 -12.86 -2.49 -11.17
N LEU A 84 -12.10 -1.53 -10.67
CA LEU A 84 -12.58 -0.19 -10.32
C LEU A 84 -13.28 0.52 -11.49
N ASN A 85 -12.78 0.38 -12.71
CA ASN A 85 -13.38 1.01 -13.88
C ASN A 85 -14.78 0.45 -14.20
N GLU A 86 -14.95 -0.87 -14.10
CA GLU A 86 -16.26 -1.52 -14.21
C GLU A 86 -17.20 -1.09 -13.08
N ALA A 87 -16.71 -1.04 -11.84
CA ALA A 87 -17.50 -0.62 -10.69
C ALA A 87 -17.97 0.84 -10.83
N ASN A 88 -17.06 1.75 -11.21
CA ASN A 88 -17.38 3.15 -11.41
C ASN A 88 -18.38 3.39 -12.55
N ARG A 89 -18.38 2.56 -13.60
CA ARG A 89 -19.45 2.60 -14.62
C ARG A 89 -20.79 2.19 -14.04
N ALA A 90 -20.83 1.15 -13.20
CA ALA A 90 -22.05 0.71 -12.53
C ALA A 90 -22.57 1.77 -11.54
N PHE A 91 -21.70 2.34 -10.69
CA PHE A 91 -22.06 3.40 -9.75
C PHE A 91 -22.65 4.61 -10.47
N ARG A 92 -21.99 5.09 -11.55
CA ARG A 92 -22.52 6.17 -12.38
C ARG A 92 -23.91 5.88 -12.94
N SER A 93 -24.16 4.66 -13.42
CA SER A 93 -25.48 4.27 -13.94
C SER A 93 -26.58 4.26 -12.87
N ARG A 94 -26.21 4.13 -11.60
CA ARG A 94 -27.12 4.13 -10.44
C ARG A 94 -27.22 5.49 -9.75
N GLY A 95 -26.48 6.50 -10.21
CA GLY A 95 -26.37 7.78 -9.51
C GLY A 95 -25.61 7.71 -8.18
N GLU A 96 -24.80 6.67 -7.97
CA GLU A 96 -23.99 6.50 -6.77
C GLU A 96 -22.60 7.15 -6.95
N PRO A 97 -21.96 7.64 -5.87
CA PRO A 97 -20.61 8.18 -5.92
C PRO A 97 -19.58 7.16 -6.40
N THR A 98 -18.75 7.57 -7.36
CA THR A 98 -17.61 6.77 -7.83
C THR A 98 -16.45 6.77 -6.84
N LEU A 99 -15.58 5.79 -7.00
CA LEU A 99 -14.35 5.66 -6.22
C LEU A 99 -13.14 6.19 -7.02
N PRO A 100 -12.35 7.13 -6.49
CA PRO A 100 -11.12 7.58 -7.13
C PRO A 100 -10.05 6.49 -7.08
N HIS A 101 -9.09 6.54 -8.00
CA HIS A 101 -7.84 5.83 -7.81
C HIS A 101 -7.11 6.37 -6.57
N LEU A 102 -6.42 5.51 -5.84
CA LEU A 102 -5.62 5.92 -4.68
C LEU A 102 -4.15 5.63 -4.98
N LEU A 103 -3.30 6.66 -4.90
CA LEU A 103 -1.85 6.51 -5.00
C LEU A 103 -1.21 6.77 -3.65
N VAL A 104 -0.51 5.77 -3.13
CA VAL A 104 0.27 5.84 -1.90
C VAL A 104 1.75 5.97 -2.26
N VAL A 105 2.39 7.04 -1.80
CA VAL A 105 3.80 7.32 -2.07
C VAL A 105 4.59 7.33 -0.77
N ILE A 106 5.65 6.53 -0.71
CA ILE A 106 6.61 6.49 0.41
C ILE A 106 7.95 6.98 -0.10
N ASP A 107 8.41 8.16 0.33
CA ASP A 107 9.67 8.76 -0.17
C ASP A 107 10.93 8.01 0.34
N GLU A 108 10.89 7.53 1.59
CA GLU A 108 11.99 6.78 2.19
C GLU A 108 11.48 5.57 2.97
N LEU A 109 11.31 4.45 2.25
CA LEU A 109 10.88 3.18 2.82
C LEU A 109 11.79 2.70 3.96
N ALA A 110 13.09 2.96 3.86
CA ALA A 110 14.06 2.51 4.86
C ALA A 110 13.82 3.12 6.25
N ASP A 111 13.29 4.35 6.35
CA ASP A 111 12.96 4.96 7.64
C ASP A 111 11.79 4.23 8.32
N LEU A 112 10.84 3.73 7.52
CA LEU A 112 9.74 2.91 8.03
C LEU A 112 10.22 1.52 8.46
N MET A 113 11.03 0.87 7.62
CA MET A 113 11.58 -0.46 7.88
C MET A 113 12.48 -0.50 9.12
N MET A 114 13.10 0.61 9.52
CA MET A 114 13.89 0.67 10.74
C MET A 114 13.06 0.66 12.03
N ILE A 115 11.79 1.06 11.96
CA ILE A 115 10.94 1.25 13.15
C ILE A 115 9.88 0.15 13.25
N ALA A 116 9.26 -0.23 12.13
CA ALA A 116 8.18 -1.20 12.07
C ALA A 116 8.31 -2.11 10.83
N PRO A 117 9.40 -2.91 10.71
CA PRO A 117 9.67 -3.68 9.50
C PRO A 117 8.57 -4.67 9.15
N GLN A 118 8.03 -5.38 10.14
CA GLN A 118 6.99 -6.39 9.92
C GLN A 118 5.69 -5.76 9.40
N ASP A 119 5.16 -4.76 10.10
CA ASP A 119 3.91 -4.11 9.73
C ASP A 119 3.98 -3.47 8.33
N VAL A 120 5.10 -2.80 8.03
CA VAL A 120 5.31 -2.14 6.74
C VAL A 120 5.45 -3.16 5.62
N GLU A 121 6.25 -4.22 5.82
CA GLU A 121 6.44 -5.27 4.82
C GLU A 121 5.12 -6.01 4.53
N ASP A 122 4.37 -6.39 5.57
CA ASP A 122 3.09 -7.09 5.43
C ASP A 122 2.07 -6.24 4.66
N ALA A 123 1.97 -4.94 4.99
CA ALA A 123 1.07 -4.03 4.28
C ALA A 123 1.49 -3.85 2.81
N VAL A 124 2.78 -3.63 2.54
CA VAL A 124 3.31 -3.50 1.17
C VAL A 124 3.02 -4.75 0.35
N ILE A 125 3.26 -5.95 0.91
CA ILE A 125 2.99 -7.22 0.22
C ILE A 125 1.51 -7.36 -0.11
N ARG A 126 0.63 -7.19 0.90
CA ARG A 126 -0.83 -7.32 0.71
C ARG A 126 -1.34 -6.36 -0.36
N LEU A 127 -0.93 -5.10 -0.29
CA LEU A 127 -1.32 -4.10 -1.25
C LEU A 127 -0.75 -4.44 -2.63
N ALA A 128 0.54 -4.71 -2.77
CA ALA A 128 1.15 -5.02 -4.07
C ALA A 128 0.50 -6.23 -4.78
N GLN A 129 0.03 -7.23 -4.02
CA GLN A 129 -0.63 -8.41 -4.56
C GLN A 129 -2.08 -8.17 -5.04
N LYS A 130 -2.85 -7.37 -4.30
CA LYS A 130 -4.32 -7.33 -4.46
C LYS A 130 -4.88 -5.96 -4.89
N SER A 131 -4.16 -4.88 -4.66
CA SER A 131 -4.64 -3.50 -4.85
C SER A 131 -5.05 -3.13 -6.29
N ARG A 132 -4.47 -3.77 -7.31
CA ARG A 132 -4.64 -3.39 -8.72
C ARG A 132 -6.10 -3.35 -9.17
N ALA A 133 -6.90 -4.33 -8.77
CA ALA A 133 -8.29 -4.42 -9.19
C ALA A 133 -9.15 -3.30 -8.58
N VAL A 134 -8.85 -2.90 -7.35
CA VAL A 134 -9.58 -1.85 -6.61
C VAL A 134 -9.01 -0.44 -6.84
N GLY A 135 -7.99 -0.32 -7.69
CA GLY A 135 -7.39 0.95 -8.12
C GLY A 135 -6.57 1.63 -7.02
N ILE A 136 -5.95 0.87 -6.13
CA ILE A 136 -4.92 1.37 -5.21
C ILE A 136 -3.56 1.06 -5.84
N HIS A 137 -2.62 2.01 -5.76
CA HIS A 137 -1.30 1.93 -6.39
C HIS A 137 -0.22 2.41 -5.42
N LEU A 138 0.93 1.73 -5.39
CA LEU A 138 2.04 2.05 -4.49
C LEU A 138 3.25 2.54 -5.29
N VAL A 139 3.89 3.58 -4.78
CA VAL A 139 5.23 4.04 -5.18
C VAL A 139 6.13 4.01 -3.95
N LEU A 140 7.14 3.15 -4.00
CA LEU A 140 8.11 2.97 -2.93
C LEU A 140 9.45 3.55 -3.37
N ALA A 141 9.93 4.57 -2.68
CA ALA A 141 11.24 5.15 -2.88
C ALA A 141 12.13 4.88 -1.67
N THR A 142 13.44 4.79 -1.93
CA THR A 142 14.46 4.73 -0.89
C THR A 142 15.80 5.18 -1.44
N GLN A 143 16.62 5.76 -0.56
CA GLN A 143 18.02 6.08 -0.86
C GLN A 143 18.98 5.00 -0.33
N ARG A 144 18.46 4.01 0.40
CA ARG A 144 19.22 2.92 1.02
C ARG A 144 18.87 1.58 0.35
N PRO A 145 19.51 1.25 -0.78
CA PRO A 145 19.27 0.00 -1.49
C PRO A 145 20.00 -1.18 -0.80
N SER A 146 19.58 -1.52 0.42
CA SER A 146 20.06 -2.70 1.15
C SER A 146 19.02 -3.83 1.12
N VAL A 147 19.48 -5.06 1.37
CA VAL A 147 18.61 -6.25 1.41
C VAL A 147 17.61 -6.19 2.57
N ASP A 148 17.97 -5.51 3.67
CA ASP A 148 17.10 -5.34 4.83
C ASP A 148 15.96 -4.34 4.57
N VAL A 149 16.12 -3.45 3.59
CA VAL A 149 15.09 -2.49 3.18
C VAL A 149 14.29 -3.03 1.98
N ILE A 150 14.99 -3.55 0.97
CA ILE A 150 14.40 -4.11 -0.24
C ILE A 150 14.50 -5.64 -0.15
N THR A 151 13.68 -6.20 0.71
CA THR A 151 13.67 -7.64 1.01
C THR A 151 13.27 -8.48 -0.20
N GLY A 152 13.53 -9.79 -0.14
CA GLY A 152 13.08 -10.72 -1.18
C GLY A 152 11.56 -10.71 -1.37
N MET A 153 10.79 -10.53 -0.29
CA MET A 153 9.33 -10.51 -0.33
C MET A 153 8.80 -9.23 -1.00
N ILE A 154 9.37 -8.07 -0.70
CA ILE A 154 9.04 -6.82 -1.40
C ILE A 154 9.37 -6.95 -2.89
N LYS A 155 10.55 -7.47 -3.23
CA LYS A 155 10.94 -7.69 -4.63
C LYS A 155 9.98 -8.62 -5.37
N ALA A 156 9.55 -9.71 -4.74
CA ALA A 156 8.64 -10.66 -5.35
C ALA A 156 7.29 -10.03 -5.73
N ASN A 157 6.84 -9.00 -5.00
CA ASN A 157 5.52 -8.38 -5.21
C ASN A 157 5.57 -7.04 -5.93
N VAL A 158 6.74 -6.39 -6.01
CA VAL A 158 6.94 -5.10 -6.72
C VAL A 158 7.89 -5.32 -7.90
N PRO A 159 7.37 -5.75 -9.07
CA PRO A 159 8.19 -6.18 -10.21
C PRO A 159 8.68 -5.04 -11.11
N SER A 160 7.90 -3.94 -11.21
CA SER A 160 8.33 -2.74 -11.93
C SER A 160 9.26 -1.92 -11.04
N ARG A 161 10.47 -1.62 -11.50
CA ARG A 161 11.48 -0.93 -10.67
C ARG A 161 12.27 0.10 -11.47
N ILE A 162 12.65 1.17 -10.79
CA ILE A 162 13.50 2.22 -11.31
C ILE A 162 14.73 2.28 -10.41
N ALA A 163 15.92 2.31 -11.01
CA ALA A 163 17.16 2.61 -10.29
C ALA A 163 17.80 3.86 -10.88
N PHE A 164 18.06 4.85 -10.03
CA PHE A 164 18.95 5.97 -10.34
C PHE A 164 20.41 5.57 -10.10
N ALA A 165 21.33 6.50 -10.35
CA ALA A 165 22.75 6.28 -10.10
C ALA A 165 23.03 5.85 -8.65
N VAL A 166 23.54 4.62 -8.48
CA VAL A 166 23.95 4.05 -7.20
C VAL A 166 25.48 4.02 -7.06
N SER A 167 25.97 3.70 -5.87
CA SER A 167 27.41 3.73 -5.56
C SER A 167 28.14 2.45 -5.96
N SER A 168 27.45 1.32 -6.01
CA SER A 168 28.07 0.01 -6.26
C SER A 168 27.20 -0.92 -7.11
N GLN A 169 27.85 -1.93 -7.71
CA GLN A 169 27.14 -3.02 -8.39
C GLN A 169 26.23 -3.81 -7.43
N THR A 170 26.60 -3.90 -6.16
CA THR A 170 25.81 -4.58 -5.13
C THR A 170 24.47 -3.87 -4.96
N ASP A 171 24.48 -2.54 -4.83
CA ASP A 171 23.28 -1.72 -4.74
C ASP A 171 22.39 -1.86 -5.99
N SER A 172 23.01 -1.87 -7.18
CA SER A 172 22.28 -2.09 -8.44
C SER A 172 21.57 -3.43 -8.44
N ARG A 173 22.23 -4.51 -7.97
CA ARG A 173 21.64 -5.84 -7.90
C ARG A 173 20.53 -5.93 -6.85
N VAL A 174 20.63 -5.21 -5.74
CA VAL A 174 19.53 -5.15 -4.75
C VAL A 174 18.27 -4.60 -5.41
N ILE A 175 18.35 -3.53 -6.19
CA ILE A 175 17.18 -2.91 -6.84
C ILE A 175 16.72 -3.72 -8.08
N LEU A 176 17.62 -3.94 -9.04
CA LEU A 176 17.26 -4.42 -10.40
C LEU A 176 17.46 -5.92 -10.61
N ASP A 177 18.03 -6.63 -9.63
CA ASP A 177 18.56 -8.01 -9.75
C ASP A 177 19.71 -8.15 -10.77
N THR A 178 20.24 -7.03 -11.27
CA THR A 178 21.36 -6.98 -12.22
C THR A 178 22.20 -5.72 -12.00
N SER A 179 23.41 -5.71 -12.53
CA SER A 179 24.29 -4.54 -12.55
C SER A 179 23.89 -3.54 -13.64
N GLY A 180 24.39 -2.31 -13.54
CA GLY A 180 24.24 -1.26 -14.54
C GLY A 180 23.95 0.11 -13.92
N ALA A 181 23.23 0.16 -12.79
CA ALA A 181 22.85 1.42 -12.18
C ALA A 181 24.05 2.18 -11.59
N GLU A 182 25.14 1.48 -11.23
CA GLU A 182 26.39 2.09 -10.76
C GLU A 182 27.13 2.89 -11.85
N SER A 183 26.81 2.63 -13.12
CA SER A 183 27.42 3.30 -14.28
C SER A 183 26.62 4.53 -14.76
N LEU A 184 25.48 4.82 -14.14
CA LEU A 184 24.65 5.97 -14.48
C LEU A 184 25.33 7.29 -14.08
N LEU A 185 25.03 8.33 -14.85
CA LEU A 185 25.68 9.64 -14.74
C LEU A 185 25.11 10.47 -13.56
N GLY A 186 23.95 10.07 -13.02
CA GLY A 186 23.18 10.83 -12.03
C GLY A 186 22.28 11.87 -12.69
N GLN A 187 21.84 12.87 -11.94
CA GLN A 187 21.03 14.00 -12.43
C GLN A 187 19.80 13.57 -13.28
N GLY A 188 19.09 12.53 -12.83
CA GLY A 188 17.89 12.01 -13.51
C GLY A 188 18.15 10.84 -14.47
N ASP A 189 19.40 10.50 -14.79
CA ASP A 189 19.73 9.28 -15.54
C ASP A 189 19.33 8.04 -14.72
N MET A 190 18.54 7.15 -15.32
CA MET A 190 17.93 6.01 -14.65
C MET A 190 17.83 4.76 -15.53
N LEU A 191 17.71 3.61 -14.88
CA LEU A 191 17.33 2.34 -15.50
C LEU A 191 15.94 1.94 -15.02
N PHE A 192 15.04 1.70 -15.96
CA PHE A 192 13.72 1.17 -15.72
C PHE A 192 13.64 -0.31 -16.11
N LYS A 193 13.17 -1.13 -15.18
CA LYS A 193 12.82 -2.54 -15.35
C LYS A 193 11.29 -2.65 -15.32
N PRO A 194 10.64 -2.86 -16.48
CA PRO A 194 9.19 -3.03 -16.52
C PRO A 194 8.75 -4.39 -15.96
N LEU A 195 7.51 -4.47 -15.47
CA LEU A 195 6.85 -5.75 -15.20
C LEU A 195 6.86 -6.65 -16.45
N GLY A 196 7.15 -7.94 -16.25
CA GLY A 196 7.04 -8.97 -17.29
C GLY A 196 8.27 -9.10 -18.21
N THR A 197 9.31 -8.29 -18.02
CA THR A 197 10.55 -8.40 -18.79
C THR A 197 11.79 -8.17 -17.92
N SER A 198 12.90 -8.83 -18.27
CA SER A 198 14.22 -8.59 -17.68
C SER A 198 15.01 -7.50 -18.41
N ARG A 199 14.49 -6.98 -19.54
CA ARG A 199 15.17 -5.96 -20.33
C ARG A 199 15.09 -4.61 -19.62
N LEU A 200 16.26 -4.06 -19.31
CA LEU A 200 16.40 -2.71 -18.79
C LEU A 200 16.26 -1.66 -19.91
N GLN A 201 15.59 -0.57 -19.58
CA GLN A 201 15.46 0.62 -20.42
C GLN A 201 16.20 1.76 -19.73
N ARG A 202 17.18 2.36 -20.39
CA ARG A 202 17.82 3.57 -19.89
C ARG A 202 16.99 4.78 -20.26
N LEU A 203 16.65 5.60 -19.28
CA LEU A 203 15.78 6.76 -19.41
C LEU A 203 16.43 7.97 -18.74
N GLN A 204 16.01 9.17 -19.17
CA GLN A 204 16.36 10.42 -18.51
C GLN A 204 15.13 11.01 -17.85
N GLY A 205 15.20 11.22 -16.53
CA GLY A 205 14.13 11.80 -15.74
C GLY A 205 13.90 13.26 -16.07
N ALA A 206 12.64 13.66 -16.10
CA ALA A 206 12.26 15.06 -16.17
C ALA A 206 12.63 15.76 -14.86
N TYR A 207 13.08 17.01 -14.97
CA TYR A 207 13.29 17.88 -13.83
C TYR A 207 12.09 18.83 -13.72
N VAL A 208 11.60 19.01 -12.51
CA VAL A 208 10.58 20.00 -12.17
C VAL A 208 11.17 20.87 -11.06
N SER A 209 11.14 22.19 -11.25
CA SER A 209 11.65 23.15 -10.26
C SER A 209 10.66 23.36 -9.12
N GLU A 210 11.13 23.91 -8.00
CA GLU A 210 10.27 24.20 -6.85
C GLU A 210 9.21 25.26 -7.19
N GLU A 211 9.56 26.22 -8.06
CA GLU A 211 8.64 27.22 -8.59
C GLU A 211 7.55 26.59 -9.45
N GLU A 212 7.89 25.63 -10.31
CA GLU A 212 6.91 24.90 -11.12
C GLU A 212 5.96 24.08 -10.24
N ILE A 213 6.47 23.43 -9.18
CA ILE A 213 5.64 22.71 -8.20
C ILE A 213 4.67 23.68 -7.52
N ALA A 214 5.13 24.84 -7.09
CA ALA A 214 4.28 25.84 -6.43
C ALA A 214 3.12 26.29 -7.33
N LEU A 215 3.39 26.53 -8.63
CA LEU A 215 2.35 26.88 -9.60
C LEU A 215 1.31 25.77 -9.76
N ILE A 216 1.74 24.51 -9.80
CA ILE A 216 0.84 23.35 -9.90
C ILE A 216 0.00 23.20 -8.65
N VAL A 217 0.62 23.31 -7.47
CA VAL A 217 -0.08 23.23 -6.17
C VAL A 217 -1.14 24.31 -6.07
N GLU A 218 -0.83 25.55 -6.45
CA GLU A 218 -1.81 26.64 -6.44
C GLU A 218 -2.98 26.36 -7.39
N GLN A 219 -2.70 25.88 -8.60
CA GLN A 219 -3.74 25.47 -9.54
C GLN A 219 -4.62 24.33 -8.98
N CYS A 220 -4.03 23.39 -8.24
CA CYS A 220 -4.78 22.31 -7.59
C CYS A 220 -5.65 22.83 -6.44
N ARG A 221 -5.15 23.75 -5.62
CA ARG A 221 -5.90 24.38 -4.52
C ARG A 221 -7.16 25.09 -5.00
N ALA A 222 -7.12 25.68 -6.19
CA ALA A 222 -8.28 26.35 -6.78
C ALA A 222 -9.40 25.38 -7.21
N GLN A 223 -9.17 24.06 -7.22
CA GLN A 223 -10.18 23.08 -7.67
C GLN A 223 -11.28 22.86 -6.65
N ARG A 224 -10.93 22.70 -5.36
CA ARG A 224 -11.86 22.62 -4.21
C ARG A 224 -11.11 22.71 -2.88
N GLU A 225 -11.87 22.77 -1.79
CA GLU A 225 -11.34 22.63 -0.43
C GLU A 225 -10.78 21.23 -0.17
N GLN A 226 -9.79 21.17 0.73
CA GLN A 226 -9.15 19.92 1.13
C GLN A 226 -10.07 19.17 2.10
N GLU A 227 -10.35 17.91 1.77
CA GLU A 227 -11.13 16.99 2.60
C GLU A 227 -10.23 15.84 3.02
N LEU A 228 -9.75 15.91 4.26
CA LEU A 228 -8.94 14.88 4.89
C LEU A 228 -9.84 13.81 5.54
N ASP A 229 -9.37 12.58 5.55
CA ASP A 229 -9.99 11.43 6.19
C ASP A 229 -9.17 11.05 7.42
N GLU A 230 -9.59 11.57 8.58
CA GLU A 230 -8.93 11.34 9.87
C GLU A 230 -8.90 9.86 10.26
N SER A 231 -9.86 9.05 9.78
CA SER A 231 -9.93 7.61 10.08
C SER A 231 -8.72 6.83 9.54
N LEU A 232 -8.03 7.38 8.53
CA LEU A 232 -6.79 6.79 8.01
C LEU A 232 -5.61 6.96 8.97
N LEU A 233 -5.66 7.88 9.92
CA LEU A 233 -4.60 8.14 10.91
C LEU A 233 -4.83 7.40 12.23
N GLU A 234 -6.07 6.99 12.49
CA GLU A 234 -6.43 6.26 13.70
C GLU A 234 -5.95 4.81 13.63
N ALA A 235 -5.49 4.26 14.75
CA ALA A 235 -5.11 2.84 14.78
C ALA A 235 -6.33 1.99 14.40
N PRO A 236 -6.21 1.05 13.44
CA PRO A 236 -7.34 0.19 13.09
C PRO A 236 -7.83 -0.52 14.34
N GLU A 237 -9.15 -0.51 14.58
CA GLU A 237 -9.74 -1.35 15.61
C GLU A 237 -9.20 -2.77 15.38
N SER A 238 -8.51 -3.32 16.37
CA SER A 238 -7.89 -4.64 16.27
C SER A 238 -8.94 -5.63 15.80
N ALA A 239 -8.85 -6.05 14.54
CA ALA A 239 -9.68 -7.12 14.02
C ALA A 239 -9.40 -8.33 14.93
N PRO A 240 -10.42 -8.92 15.59
CA PRO A 240 -10.18 -10.08 16.42
C PRO A 240 -9.57 -11.16 15.52
N ASP A 241 -8.40 -11.68 15.91
CA ASP A 241 -7.62 -12.66 15.17
C ASP A 241 -8.54 -13.69 14.48
N GLU A 242 -8.62 -13.65 13.15
CA GLU A 242 -9.50 -14.53 12.37
C GLU A 242 -9.21 -16.02 12.61
N HIS A 243 -7.97 -16.34 12.97
CA HIS A 243 -7.54 -17.68 13.35
C HIS A 243 -8.07 -18.10 14.73
N ASP A 244 -8.12 -17.19 15.69
CA ASP A 244 -8.59 -17.48 17.05
C ASP A 244 -10.13 -17.52 17.09
N THR A 245 -10.80 -16.70 16.27
CA THR A 245 -12.26 -16.71 16.22
C THR A 245 -12.84 -17.93 15.49
N ARG A 246 -12.14 -18.56 14.54
CA ARG A 246 -12.66 -19.77 13.86
C ARG A 246 -12.50 -21.02 14.73
N ALA A 247 -11.33 -21.19 15.34
CA ALA A 247 -11.10 -22.30 16.28
C ALA A 247 -11.95 -22.12 17.55
N GLY A 248 -12.00 -20.91 18.12
CA GLY A 248 -12.85 -20.57 19.26
C GLY A 248 -14.33 -20.83 18.98
N ARG A 249 -14.87 -20.35 17.85
CA ARG A 249 -16.27 -20.63 17.46
C ARG A 249 -16.55 -22.13 17.28
N LEU A 250 -15.59 -22.89 16.76
CA LEU A 250 -15.74 -24.33 16.61
C LEU A 250 -15.80 -25.02 17.98
N ILE A 251 -14.89 -24.66 18.90
CA ILE A 251 -14.86 -25.19 20.26
C ILE A 251 -16.13 -24.83 21.03
N ASP A 252 -16.60 -23.58 20.93
CA ASP A 252 -17.84 -23.14 21.55
C ASP A 252 -19.06 -23.87 20.97
N MET A 253 -19.07 -24.12 19.66
CA MET A 253 -20.14 -24.88 19.01
C MET A 253 -20.15 -26.34 19.49
N LEU A 254 -18.99 -26.98 19.59
CA LEU A 254 -18.86 -28.35 20.10
C LEU A 254 -19.29 -28.45 21.57
N GLU A 255 -18.97 -27.46 22.40
CA GLU A 255 -19.41 -27.39 23.80
C GLU A 255 -20.94 -27.23 23.89
N ARG A 256 -21.53 -26.28 23.14
CA ARG A 256 -22.99 -26.07 23.13
C ARG A 256 -23.77 -27.28 22.62
N ARG A 257 -23.20 -28.03 21.68
CA ARG A 257 -23.77 -29.28 21.17
C ARG A 257 -23.57 -30.46 22.14
N GLY A 258 -22.91 -30.25 23.28
CA GLY A 258 -22.64 -31.29 24.27
C GLY A 258 -21.67 -32.35 23.78
N ILE A 259 -20.85 -32.04 22.76
CA ILE A 259 -19.85 -32.96 22.18
C ILE A 259 -18.58 -32.96 23.03
N ILE A 260 -18.23 -31.80 23.59
CA ILE A 260 -17.08 -31.64 24.50
C ILE A 260 -17.52 -30.94 25.79
N SER A 261 -16.74 -31.13 26.85
CA SER A 261 -16.91 -30.42 28.12
C SER A 261 -16.56 -28.93 28.00
N GLY A 262 -17.04 -28.15 28.97
CA GLY A 262 -16.70 -26.74 29.08
C GLY A 262 -15.24 -26.47 29.44
N TYR A 263 -14.89 -25.19 29.47
CA TYR A 263 -13.54 -24.73 29.78
C TYR A 263 -13.13 -25.10 31.21
N GLU A 264 -12.03 -25.85 31.36
CA GLU A 264 -11.44 -26.26 32.65
C GLU A 264 -10.00 -25.73 32.82
N GLY A 265 -9.77 -24.45 32.53
CA GLY A 265 -8.45 -23.84 32.71
C GLY A 265 -7.39 -24.48 31.80
N SER A 266 -6.32 -25.01 32.38
CA SER A 266 -5.23 -25.68 31.65
C SER A 266 -5.47 -27.16 31.35
N LYS A 267 -6.60 -27.73 31.79
CA LYS A 267 -6.92 -29.15 31.56
C LYS A 267 -7.56 -29.35 30.18
N PRO A 268 -7.27 -30.46 29.49
CA PRO A 268 -7.94 -30.81 28.24
C PRO A 268 -9.44 -30.99 28.43
N ARG A 269 -10.25 -30.44 27.52
CA ARG A 269 -11.69 -30.68 27.47
C ARG A 269 -11.98 -32.14 27.13
N ARG A 270 -12.96 -32.75 27.78
CA ARG A 270 -13.36 -34.15 27.58
C ARG A 270 -14.38 -34.26 26.47
N VAL A 271 -14.28 -35.29 25.63
CA VAL A 271 -15.35 -35.65 24.69
C VAL A 271 -16.46 -36.35 25.48
N LEU A 272 -17.71 -35.91 25.28
CA LEU A 272 -18.88 -36.34 26.04
C LEU A 272 -19.79 -37.31 25.25
N VAL A 273 -19.55 -37.47 23.95
CA VAL A 273 -20.31 -38.37 23.08
C VAL A 273 -19.61 -39.71 22.92
N ASP A 274 -20.40 -40.78 22.80
CA ASP A 274 -19.90 -42.12 22.54
C ASP A 274 -20.00 -42.51 21.04
N GLU A 275 -19.46 -43.68 20.70
CA GLU A 275 -19.45 -44.16 19.31
C GLU A 275 -20.86 -44.44 18.75
N ALA A 276 -21.81 -44.78 19.62
CA ALA A 276 -23.20 -45.03 19.21
C ALA A 276 -23.96 -43.74 18.87
N GLU A 277 -23.51 -42.60 19.42
CA GLU A 277 -24.08 -41.27 19.17
C GLU A 277 -23.49 -40.54 17.96
N LEU A 278 -22.38 -41.01 17.39
CA LEU A 278 -21.72 -40.41 16.22
C LEU A 278 -22.66 -40.16 15.02
N PRO A 279 -23.55 -41.09 14.63
CA PRO A 279 -24.47 -40.86 13.50
C PRO A 279 -25.40 -39.66 13.74
N ARG A 280 -25.83 -39.43 15.00
CA ARG A 280 -26.67 -38.29 15.40
C ARG A 280 -25.90 -36.97 15.33
N VAL A 281 -24.62 -37.00 15.71
CA VAL A 281 -23.75 -35.81 15.74
C VAL A 281 -23.34 -35.37 14.34
N ILE A 282 -23.13 -36.31 13.42
CA ILE A 282 -22.67 -36.06 12.04
C ILE A 282 -23.82 -35.65 11.10
N ALA A 283 -25.06 -36.06 11.40
CA ALA A 283 -26.22 -35.82 10.52
C ALA A 283 -26.81 -34.40 10.57
N ASN A 284 -26.23 -33.46 11.34
CA ASN A 284 -26.73 -32.07 11.54
C ASN A 284 -25.68 -30.98 11.28
#